data_AF-A0A345UKS0-F1
#
_entry.id   AF-A0A345UKS0-F1
#
_cell.length_a   1.000
_cell.length_b   1.000
_cell.length_c   1.000
_cell.angle_alpha   90.00
_cell.angle_beta   90.00
_cell.angle_gamma   90.00
#
_symmetry.space_group_name_H-M   'P 1'
#
loop_
_entity.id
_entity.type
_entity.pdbx_description
1 polymer ?
#
loop_
_entity_poly.entity_id
_entity_poly.type
_entity_poly.pdbx_seq_one_letter_code
_entity_poly.pdbx_strand_id
1 'polypeptide(L)'
;MESEKPTFESVFRKHLAGKLAGDGKYAPPKPQPEKVPPTPGLRVLMTVPWLLGILFLISFVWDFEGVRLSTDFVNLQFEGLLRILSVSGLIGFLTNWIAISMLFYPRKRRPLLGQGLIPAQKDRIAKRLSAAVERELINPELVKREFVASGLLNRYTDLLIWDVKSLMDNPEFRDDVSKLMHHYIQEAFADPAMKARIVDEAEQAVMESVKGRKVEQTALKMYLIMRGKTLREFLMDATEKLPAKMARATEPIDELLNTIPARMRKDRAQLQNLFLMVINGIVDKIEVQKIIETNINSYDEGKLEAIIRGASDTQLRYIKYLGAVIGFGGGFVIWQPVLSLAVLITAGLLIWLADRILGGT
;
A
#
# COMPACT_ATOMS: atom_id res chain seq x y z
N MET A 1 17.20 -24.34 -38.60
CA MET A 1 16.85 -23.05 -37.97
C MET A 1 15.88 -22.39 -38.92
N GLU A 2 14.60 -22.62 -38.69
CA GLU A 2 13.51 -22.05 -39.48
C GLU A 2 13.52 -20.55 -39.22
N SER A 3 13.71 -19.73 -40.26
CA SER A 3 13.70 -18.28 -40.10
C SER A 3 12.29 -17.87 -39.72
N GLU A 4 12.05 -17.63 -38.42
CA GLU A 4 10.78 -17.08 -37.94
C GLU A 4 10.45 -15.83 -38.78
N LYS A 5 9.25 -15.81 -39.38
CA LYS A 5 8.76 -14.63 -40.09
C LYS A 5 8.88 -13.42 -39.14
N PRO A 6 9.47 -12.31 -39.57
CA PRO A 6 9.56 -11.13 -38.72
C PRO A 6 8.14 -10.67 -38.39
N THR A 7 7.80 -10.66 -37.11
CA THR A 7 6.52 -10.17 -36.60
C THR A 7 6.75 -8.94 -35.73
N PHE A 8 5.74 -8.07 -35.63
CA PHE A 8 5.79 -6.90 -34.77
C PHE A 8 6.17 -7.25 -33.32
N GLU A 9 5.61 -8.34 -32.79
CA GLU A 9 5.90 -8.84 -31.45
C GLU A 9 7.38 -9.24 -31.29
N SER A 10 7.96 -9.94 -32.27
CA SER A 10 9.36 -10.36 -32.22
C SER A 10 10.34 -9.17 -32.19
N VAL A 11 10.08 -8.13 -32.99
CA VAL A 11 10.91 -6.91 -33.05
C VAL A 11 10.82 -6.11 -31.74
N PHE A 12 9.62 -5.95 -31.20
CA PHE A 12 9.40 -5.25 -29.93
C PHE A 12 10.02 -6.00 -28.74
N ARG A 13 9.80 -7.31 -28.66
CA ARG A 13 10.32 -8.14 -27.55
C ARG A 13 11.85 -8.11 -27.48
N LYS A 14 12.54 -8.16 -28.63
CA LYS A 14 14.00 -8.05 -28.74
C LYS A 14 14.54 -6.79 -28.07
N HIS A 15 13.84 -5.67 -28.17
CA HIS A 15 14.30 -4.37 -27.67
C HIS A 15 13.75 -3.98 -26.29
N LEU A 16 12.66 -4.62 -25.82
CA LEU A 16 12.05 -4.35 -24.51
C LEU A 16 12.55 -5.26 -23.37
N ALA A 17 12.96 -6.50 -23.68
CA ALA A 17 13.28 -7.50 -22.66
C ALA A 17 14.44 -7.11 -21.73
N GLY A 18 15.33 -6.19 -22.15
CA GLY A 18 16.47 -5.74 -21.34
C GLY A 18 16.13 -4.72 -20.24
N LYS A 19 14.97 -4.04 -20.29
CA LYS A 19 14.64 -2.92 -19.38
C LYS A 19 13.67 -3.27 -18.23
N LEU A 20 13.02 -4.44 -18.26
CA LEU A 20 11.98 -4.83 -17.31
C LEU A 20 12.44 -5.82 -16.21
N ALA A 21 13.70 -6.22 -16.22
CA ALA A 21 14.26 -7.09 -15.19
C ALA A 21 14.58 -6.28 -13.93
N GLY A 22 13.54 -5.96 -13.16
CA GLY A 22 13.71 -5.50 -11.79
C GLY A 22 14.44 -6.57 -10.98
N ASP A 23 15.56 -6.19 -10.39
CA ASP A 23 16.32 -6.97 -9.44
C ASP A 23 15.42 -7.25 -8.24
N GLY A 24 14.80 -8.44 -8.23
CA GLY A 24 13.75 -8.91 -7.31
C GLY A 24 14.17 -9.05 -5.84
N LYS A 25 14.96 -8.11 -5.33
CA LYS A 25 15.52 -8.04 -3.98
C LYS A 25 14.72 -7.10 -3.07
N TYR A 26 13.40 -7.03 -3.23
CA TYR A 26 12.58 -6.40 -2.21
C TYR A 26 12.29 -7.42 -1.10
N ALA A 27 13.16 -7.46 -0.09
CA ALA A 27 12.86 -8.10 1.18
C ALA A 27 12.36 -7.01 2.14
N PRO A 28 11.08 -7.03 2.56
CA PRO A 28 10.61 -6.07 3.53
C PRO A 28 11.43 -6.20 4.82
N PRO A 29 11.90 -5.07 5.42
CA PRO A 29 12.67 -5.12 6.64
C PRO A 29 11.87 -5.84 7.73
N LYS A 30 12.51 -6.78 8.45
CA LYS A 30 11.87 -7.46 9.57
C LYS A 30 11.51 -6.41 10.62
N PRO A 31 10.23 -6.29 11.03
CA PRO A 31 9.85 -5.34 12.07
C PRO A 31 10.57 -5.73 13.36
N GLN A 32 11.47 -4.87 13.82
CA GLN A 32 12.09 -5.00 15.13
C GLN A 32 11.26 -4.17 16.10
N PRO A 33 10.80 -4.74 17.22
CA PRO A 33 10.07 -3.97 18.22
C PRO A 33 11.01 -2.88 18.76
N GLU A 34 10.66 -1.63 18.50
CA GLU A 34 11.39 -0.47 19.00
C GLU A 34 11.26 -0.44 20.53
N LYS A 35 12.39 -0.56 21.25
CA LYS A 35 12.42 -0.54 22.71
C LYS A 35 12.32 0.90 23.18
N VAL A 36 11.10 1.39 23.40
CA VAL A 36 10.88 2.73 23.95
C VAL A 36 11.33 2.76 25.42
N PRO A 37 12.28 3.63 25.81
CA PRO A 37 12.73 3.72 27.21
C PRO A 37 11.59 4.18 28.12
N PRO A 38 11.57 3.76 29.39
CA PRO A 38 10.52 4.16 30.33
C PRO A 38 10.57 5.68 30.60
N THR A 39 9.40 6.29 30.54
CA THR A 39 9.18 7.69 30.93
C THR A 39 9.60 7.94 32.38
N PRO A 40 9.96 9.18 32.76
CA PRO A 40 10.37 9.51 34.12
C PRO A 40 9.34 9.11 35.20
N GLY A 41 8.04 9.34 34.94
CA GLY A 41 6.97 8.95 35.86
C GLY A 41 6.86 7.44 36.05
N LEU A 42 7.08 6.64 35.00
CA LEU A 42 7.08 5.18 35.11
C LEU A 42 8.27 4.70 35.94
N ARG A 43 9.44 5.34 35.83
CA ARG A 43 10.62 5.00 36.64
C ARG A 43 10.35 5.15 38.13
N VAL A 44 9.65 6.21 38.54
CA VAL A 44 9.23 6.40 39.93
C VAL A 44 8.24 5.32 40.35
N LEU A 45 7.25 5.02 39.52
CA LEU A 45 6.24 4.02 39.83
C LEU A 45 6.84 2.60 39.97
N MET A 46 7.91 2.31 39.21
CA MET A 46 8.64 1.05 39.28
C MET A 46 9.35 0.82 40.62
N THR A 47 9.66 1.86 41.40
CA THR A 47 10.27 1.69 42.73
C THR A 47 9.24 1.42 43.81
N VAL A 48 7.96 1.73 43.58
CA VAL A 48 6.89 1.61 44.58
C VAL A 48 6.74 0.19 45.13
N PRO A 49 6.67 -0.90 44.33
CA PRO A 49 6.54 -2.25 44.90
C PRO A 49 7.74 -2.63 45.78
N TRP A 50 8.94 -2.16 45.46
CA TRP A 50 10.13 -2.39 46.29
C TRP A 50 10.04 -1.65 47.61
N LEU A 51 9.62 -0.38 47.59
CA LEU A 51 9.37 0.40 48.80
C LEU A 51 8.30 -0.25 49.67
N LEU A 52 7.20 -0.74 49.08
CA LEU A 52 6.15 -1.44 49.80
C LEU A 52 6.64 -2.76 50.40
N GLY A 53 7.50 -3.50 49.69
CA GLY A 53 8.13 -4.72 50.20
C GLY A 53 9.04 -4.43 51.39
N ILE A 54 9.82 -3.35 51.34
CA ILE A 54 10.65 -2.91 52.46
C ILE A 54 9.76 -2.50 53.65
N LEU A 55 8.70 -1.72 53.40
CA LEU A 55 7.76 -1.27 54.43
C LEU A 55 7.03 -2.45 55.08
N PHE A 56 6.69 -3.47 54.30
CA PHE A 56 6.13 -4.73 54.79
C PHE A 56 7.11 -5.44 55.74
N LEU A 57 8.38 -5.56 55.37
CA LEU A 57 9.39 -6.17 56.24
C LEU A 57 9.62 -5.37 57.52
N ILE A 58 9.68 -4.04 57.43
CA ILE A 58 9.81 -3.15 58.59
C ILE A 58 8.62 -3.30 59.53
N SER A 59 7.40 -3.52 59.00
CA SER A 59 6.19 -3.67 59.82
C SER A 59 6.22 -4.85 60.80
N PHE A 60 7.13 -5.83 60.61
CA PHE A 60 7.34 -6.91 61.58
C PHE A 60 8.26 -6.51 62.75
N VAL A 61 9.13 -5.52 62.54
CA VAL A 61 10.07 -5.03 63.55
C VAL A 61 9.44 -3.88 64.32
N TRP A 62 8.69 -3.03 63.63
CA TRP A 62 8.05 -1.86 64.20
C TRP A 62 6.78 -1.51 63.41
N ASP A 63 5.65 -1.53 64.12
CA ASP A 63 4.38 -0.93 63.69
C ASP A 63 3.93 0.05 64.78
N PHE A 64 2.90 0.86 64.53
CA PHE A 64 2.37 1.86 65.47
C PHE A 64 1.60 1.22 66.66
N GLU A 65 2.12 0.13 67.22
CA GLU A 65 1.55 -0.62 68.32
C GLU A 65 1.37 0.27 69.56
N GLY A 66 0.17 0.25 70.15
CA GLY A 66 -0.16 1.05 71.32
C GLY A 66 -0.46 2.53 71.07
N VAL A 67 -0.29 3.04 69.84
CA VAL A 67 -0.66 4.41 69.50
C VAL A 67 -2.17 4.49 69.28
N ARG A 68 -2.85 5.19 70.19
CA ARG A 68 -4.29 5.44 70.14
C ARG A 68 -4.56 6.92 70.23
N LEU A 69 -5.42 7.40 69.35
CA LEU A 69 -5.82 8.81 69.31
C LEU A 69 -7.34 8.84 69.43
N SER A 70 -7.82 9.08 70.65
CA SER A 70 -9.24 9.18 70.97
C SER A 70 -9.61 10.66 71.09
N THR A 71 -10.50 11.13 70.22
CA THR A 71 -11.23 12.38 70.38
C THR A 71 -12.71 12.06 70.67
N ASP A 72 -13.49 13.05 71.12
CA ASP A 72 -14.91 12.88 71.46
C ASP A 72 -15.78 12.30 70.33
N PHE A 73 -15.27 12.30 69.09
CA PHE A 73 -15.99 11.85 67.89
C PHE A 73 -15.31 10.68 67.16
N VAL A 74 -14.01 10.41 67.37
CA VAL A 74 -13.26 9.40 66.61
C VAL A 74 -12.23 8.69 67.49
N ASN A 75 -12.23 7.35 67.42
CA ASN A 75 -11.21 6.50 68.03
C ASN A 75 -10.30 5.91 66.96
N LEU A 76 -9.09 6.44 66.82
CA LEU A 76 -8.08 5.94 65.89
C LEU A 76 -7.13 4.97 66.58
N GLN A 77 -7.10 3.73 66.10
CA GLN A 77 -6.13 2.72 66.49
C GLN A 77 -5.17 2.49 65.34
N PHE A 78 -3.88 2.76 65.54
CA PHE A 78 -2.86 2.67 64.49
C PHE A 78 -2.18 1.30 64.41
N GLU A 79 -2.65 0.35 65.22
CA GLU A 79 -2.17 -1.03 65.22
C GLU A 79 -2.34 -1.66 63.82
N GLY A 80 -1.26 -2.23 63.29
CA GLY A 80 -1.28 -2.92 62.00
C GLY A 80 -1.27 -2.00 60.78
N LEU A 81 -1.19 -0.67 60.93
CA LEU A 81 -1.33 0.28 59.82
C LEU A 81 -0.29 0.01 58.73
N LEU A 82 1.01 -0.01 59.08
CA LEU A 82 2.06 -0.18 58.07
C LEU A 82 1.94 -1.52 57.35
N ARG A 83 1.59 -2.57 58.09
CA ARG A 83 1.37 -3.91 57.53
C ARG A 83 0.18 -3.95 56.59
N ILE A 84 -0.97 -3.38 56.97
CA ILE A 84 -2.19 -3.37 56.14
C ILE A 84 -1.94 -2.56 54.86
N LEU A 85 -1.33 -1.38 54.96
CA LEU A 85 -1.03 -0.53 53.80
C LEU A 85 -0.07 -1.21 52.83
N SER A 86 1.03 -1.79 53.33
CA SER A 86 2.01 -2.47 52.48
C SER A 86 1.46 -3.73 51.83
N VAL A 87 0.78 -4.60 52.59
CA VAL A 87 0.15 -5.83 52.07
C VAL A 87 -0.89 -5.49 51.01
N SER A 88 -1.77 -4.52 51.28
CA SER A 88 -2.79 -4.09 50.33
C SER A 88 -2.17 -3.54 49.03
N GLY A 89 -1.09 -2.76 49.12
CA GLY A 89 -0.33 -2.29 47.96
C GLY A 89 0.35 -3.43 47.19
N LEU A 90 0.98 -4.37 47.87
CA LEU A 90 1.60 -5.54 47.22
C LEU A 90 0.58 -6.45 46.54
N ILE A 91 -0.59 -6.65 47.16
CA ILE A 91 -1.71 -7.39 46.54
C ILE A 91 -2.21 -6.63 45.31
N GLY A 92 -2.38 -5.30 45.37
CA GLY A 92 -2.77 -4.49 44.23
C GLY A 92 -1.79 -4.57 43.05
N PHE A 93 -0.49 -4.60 43.34
CA PHE A 93 0.55 -4.85 42.34
C PHE A 93 0.46 -6.26 41.73
N LEU A 94 0.36 -7.29 42.59
CA LEU A 94 0.39 -8.69 42.20
C LEU A 94 -0.84 -9.06 41.36
N THR A 95 -2.03 -8.65 41.81
CA THR A 95 -3.30 -8.91 41.11
C THR A 95 -3.29 -8.31 39.72
N ASN A 96 -2.84 -7.05 39.58
CA ASN A 96 -2.80 -6.42 38.29
C ASN A 96 -1.69 -6.97 37.38
N TRP A 97 -0.55 -7.38 37.95
CA TRP A 97 0.45 -8.13 37.19
C TRP A 97 -0.12 -9.43 36.61
N ILE A 98 -0.84 -10.20 37.42
CA ILE A 98 -1.49 -11.45 36.98
C ILE A 98 -2.52 -11.15 35.88
N ALA A 99 -3.40 -10.15 36.09
CA ALA A 99 -4.43 -9.78 35.13
C ALA A 99 -3.83 -9.41 33.75
N ILE A 100 -2.80 -8.57 33.74
CA ILE A 100 -2.10 -8.19 32.51
C ILE A 100 -1.40 -9.40 31.88
N SER A 101 -0.75 -10.25 32.68
CA SER A 101 -0.11 -11.46 32.18
C SER A 101 -1.10 -12.43 31.53
N MET A 102 -2.32 -12.55 32.07
CA MET A 102 -3.40 -13.38 31.52
C MET A 102 -3.93 -12.89 30.16
N LEU A 103 -3.70 -11.63 29.79
CA LEU A 103 -4.06 -11.14 28.45
C LEU A 103 -3.21 -11.81 27.36
N PHE A 104 -1.94 -12.10 27.65
CA PHE A 104 -0.97 -12.61 26.67
C PHE A 104 -0.65 -14.10 26.84
N TYR A 105 -0.66 -14.61 28.07
CA TYR A 105 -0.31 -15.99 28.38
C TYR A 105 -1.50 -16.75 28.97
N PRO A 106 -1.61 -18.07 28.71
CA PRO A 106 -0.75 -18.90 27.86
C PRO A 106 -1.06 -18.73 26.36
N ARG A 107 -0.02 -18.79 25.52
CA ARG A 107 -0.14 -18.60 24.05
C ARG A 107 -1.04 -19.64 23.39
N LYS A 108 -0.85 -20.90 23.77
CA LYS A 108 -1.67 -22.04 23.36
C LYS A 108 -2.67 -22.40 24.44
N ARG A 109 -3.83 -22.92 24.04
CA ARG A 109 -4.85 -23.41 24.95
C ARG A 109 -4.29 -24.51 25.88
N ARG A 110 -4.44 -24.29 27.19
CA ARG A 110 -4.10 -25.24 28.26
C ARG A 110 -5.39 -25.72 28.95
N PRO A 111 -5.41 -26.94 29.51
CA PRO A 111 -6.62 -27.52 30.09
C PRO A 111 -7.14 -26.79 31.34
N LEU A 112 -6.25 -26.17 32.13
CA LEU A 112 -6.63 -25.48 33.38
C LEU A 112 -6.76 -23.96 33.23
N LEU A 113 -5.83 -23.33 32.52
CA LEU A 113 -5.74 -21.86 32.41
C LEU A 113 -6.37 -21.29 31.12
N GLY A 114 -6.91 -22.16 30.25
CA GLY A 114 -7.42 -21.74 28.95
C GLY A 114 -6.32 -21.19 28.06
N GLN A 115 -6.64 -20.18 27.25
CA GLN A 115 -5.71 -19.43 26.40
C GLN A 115 -5.79 -17.95 26.81
N GLY A 116 -4.67 -17.22 26.70
CA GLY A 116 -4.66 -15.78 26.94
C GLY A 116 -5.67 -15.05 26.05
N LEU A 117 -6.23 -13.94 26.54
CA LEU A 117 -7.34 -13.24 25.86
C LEU A 117 -6.98 -12.78 24.44
N ILE A 118 -5.76 -12.27 24.23
CA ILE A 118 -5.31 -11.75 22.94
C ILE A 118 -5.08 -12.88 21.92
N PRO A 119 -4.30 -13.95 22.22
CA PRO A 119 -4.19 -15.10 21.32
C PRO A 119 -5.55 -15.74 20.99
N ALA A 120 -6.45 -15.84 21.98
CA ALA A 120 -7.78 -16.42 21.79
C ALA A 120 -8.71 -15.57 20.87
N GLN A 121 -8.47 -14.26 20.78
CA GLN A 121 -9.26 -13.35 19.94
C GLN A 121 -8.57 -12.97 18.62
N LYS A 122 -7.51 -13.69 18.24
CA LYS A 122 -6.70 -13.39 17.04
C LYS A 122 -7.54 -13.10 15.79
N ASP A 123 -8.46 -13.99 15.43
CA ASP A 123 -9.25 -13.84 14.18
C ASP A 123 -10.16 -12.61 14.24
N ARG A 124 -10.72 -12.33 15.43
CA ARG A 124 -11.57 -11.15 15.65
C ARG A 124 -10.76 -9.86 15.57
N ILE A 125 -9.54 -9.86 16.12
CA ILE A 125 -8.61 -8.73 16.02
C ILE A 125 -8.21 -8.53 14.56
N ALA A 126 -7.88 -9.61 13.84
CA ALA A 126 -7.53 -9.57 12.43
C ALA A 126 -8.62 -8.90 11.59
N LYS A 127 -9.87 -9.37 11.73
CA LYS A 127 -11.03 -8.84 11.01
C LYS A 127 -11.35 -7.38 11.34
N ARG A 128 -11.21 -6.98 12.60
CA ARG A 128 -11.47 -5.60 13.04
C ARG A 128 -10.37 -4.65 12.56
N LEU A 129 -9.12 -5.06 12.69
CA LEU A 129 -7.98 -4.28 12.25
C LEU A 129 -7.99 -4.14 10.73
N SER A 130 -8.25 -5.22 9.98
CA SER A 130 -8.32 -5.17 8.52
C SER A 130 -9.41 -4.22 8.04
N ALA A 131 -10.60 -4.26 8.65
CA ALA A 131 -11.70 -3.35 8.32
C ALA A 131 -11.38 -1.89 8.66
N ALA A 132 -10.70 -1.62 9.78
CA ALA A 132 -10.27 -0.28 10.14
C ALA A 132 -9.21 0.26 9.18
N VAL A 133 -8.17 -0.54 8.87
CA VAL A 133 -7.09 -0.15 7.95
C VAL A 133 -7.64 0.10 6.54
N GLU A 134 -8.53 -0.76 6.04
CA GLU A 134 -9.15 -0.56 4.72
C GLU A 134 -9.98 0.72 4.67
N ARG A 135 -10.75 1.03 5.72
CA ARG A 135 -11.62 2.22 5.72
C ARG A 135 -10.84 3.52 5.91
N GLU A 136 -9.90 3.52 6.84
CA GLU A 136 -9.27 4.75 7.35
C GLU A 136 -7.88 5.03 6.78
N LEU A 137 -7.12 4.00 6.38
CA LEU A 137 -5.71 4.16 6.00
C LEU A 137 -5.44 3.85 4.52
N ILE A 138 -5.88 2.69 4.04
CA ILE A 138 -5.56 2.19 2.70
C ILE A 138 -6.87 1.87 1.99
N ASN A 139 -7.53 2.92 1.51
CA ASN A 139 -8.73 2.81 0.68
C ASN A 139 -8.42 3.20 -0.78
N PRO A 140 -9.20 2.68 -1.75
CA PRO A 140 -8.99 2.97 -3.17
C PRO A 140 -8.88 4.45 -3.51
N GLU A 141 -9.73 5.26 -2.91
CA GLU A 141 -9.81 6.70 -3.17
C GLU A 141 -8.59 7.45 -2.64
N LEU A 142 -8.05 7.06 -1.47
CA LEU A 142 -6.82 7.59 -0.93
C LEU A 142 -5.63 7.26 -1.83
N VAL A 143 -5.54 6.03 -2.33
CA VAL A 143 -4.44 5.62 -3.23
C VAL A 143 -4.51 6.41 -4.54
N LYS A 144 -5.70 6.57 -5.13
CA LYS A 144 -5.90 7.38 -6.35
C LYS A 144 -5.51 8.84 -6.11
N ARG A 145 -5.98 9.43 -5.01
CA ARG A 145 -5.67 10.80 -4.63
C ARG A 145 -4.17 11.00 -4.44
N GLU A 146 -3.52 10.09 -3.71
CA GLU A 146 -2.09 10.16 -3.44
C GLU A 146 -1.26 9.95 -4.71
N PHE A 147 -1.68 9.06 -5.61
CA PHE A 147 -1.02 8.86 -6.91
C PHE A 147 -0.99 10.14 -7.77
N VAL A 148 -2.07 10.92 -7.72
CA VAL A 148 -2.13 12.23 -8.39
C VAL A 148 -1.34 13.29 -7.62
N ALA A 149 -1.54 13.39 -6.30
CA ALA A 149 -0.95 14.42 -5.46
C ALA A 149 0.58 14.33 -5.35
N SER A 150 1.12 13.11 -5.30
CA SER A 150 2.57 12.84 -5.25
C SER A 150 3.31 13.15 -6.56
N GLY A 151 2.59 13.50 -7.64
CA GLY A 151 3.17 13.74 -8.95
C GLY A 151 3.64 12.47 -9.68
N LEU A 152 3.35 11.28 -9.15
CA LEU A 152 3.68 10.01 -9.78
C LEU A 152 3.07 9.88 -11.17
N LEU A 153 1.83 10.35 -11.35
CA LEU A 153 1.18 10.41 -12.65
C LEU A 153 2.03 11.14 -13.70
N ASN A 154 2.64 12.27 -13.33
CA ASN A 154 3.54 13.01 -14.22
C ASN A 154 4.82 12.23 -14.47
N ARG A 155 5.47 11.74 -13.41
CA ARG A 155 6.72 11.00 -13.49
C ARG A 155 6.62 9.78 -14.41
N TYR A 156 5.59 8.96 -14.26
CA TYR A 156 5.41 7.77 -15.09
C TYR A 156 5.04 8.11 -16.53
N THR A 157 4.29 9.20 -16.75
CA THR A 157 4.01 9.69 -18.11
C THR A 157 5.30 10.14 -18.81
N ASP A 158 6.15 10.88 -18.09
CA ASP A 158 7.43 11.36 -18.63
C ASP A 158 8.40 10.20 -18.90
N LEU A 159 8.47 9.21 -18.01
CA LEU A 159 9.25 7.98 -18.22
C LEU A 159 8.76 7.21 -19.45
N LEU A 160 7.45 7.02 -19.61
CA LEU A 160 6.88 6.33 -20.78
C LEU A 160 7.25 7.05 -22.09
N ILE A 161 7.08 8.37 -22.13
CA ILE A 161 7.43 9.19 -23.31
C ILE A 161 8.93 9.09 -23.59
N TRP A 162 9.76 9.12 -22.55
CA TRP A 162 11.21 8.98 -22.69
C TRP A 162 11.61 7.60 -23.21
N ASP A 163 11.04 6.53 -22.68
CA ASP A 163 11.32 5.16 -23.10
C ASP A 163 10.90 4.91 -24.55
N VAL A 164 9.69 5.37 -24.93
CA VAL A 164 9.23 5.28 -26.32
C VAL A 164 10.14 6.08 -27.24
N LYS A 165 10.52 7.31 -26.86
CA LYS A 165 11.48 8.10 -27.66
C LYS A 165 12.82 7.38 -27.79
N SER A 166 13.36 6.87 -26.69
CA SER A 166 14.63 6.13 -26.69
C SER A 166 14.57 4.89 -27.59
N LEU A 167 13.42 4.22 -27.66
CA LEU A 167 13.21 3.10 -28.55
C LEU A 167 13.10 3.55 -30.02
N MET A 168 12.31 4.60 -30.30
CA MET A 168 12.16 5.15 -31.65
C MET A 168 13.46 5.74 -32.20
N ASP A 169 14.36 6.24 -31.34
CA ASP A 169 15.67 6.77 -31.74
C ASP A 169 16.74 5.69 -31.91
N ASN A 170 16.47 4.43 -31.52
CA ASN A 170 17.43 3.34 -31.66
C ASN A 170 17.59 2.96 -33.16
N PRO A 171 18.79 3.08 -33.74
CA PRO A 171 19.02 2.76 -35.15
C PRO A 171 18.71 1.30 -35.51
N GLU A 172 19.02 0.34 -34.64
CA GLU A 172 18.73 -1.08 -34.87
C GLU A 172 17.22 -1.33 -34.87
N PHE A 173 16.48 -0.68 -33.96
CA PHE A 173 15.03 -0.78 -33.92
C PHE A 173 14.39 -0.20 -35.19
N ARG A 174 14.87 0.97 -35.64
CA ARG A 174 14.39 1.60 -36.90
C ARG A 174 14.62 0.68 -38.11
N ASP A 175 15.80 0.10 -38.20
CA ASP A 175 16.14 -0.85 -39.28
C ASP A 175 15.27 -2.11 -39.22
N ASP A 176 15.06 -2.68 -38.03
CA ASP A 176 14.19 -3.85 -37.85
C ASP A 176 12.72 -3.54 -38.20
N VAL A 177 12.20 -2.37 -37.79
CA VAL A 177 10.85 -1.92 -38.18
C VAL A 177 10.76 -1.66 -39.68
N SER A 178 11.79 -1.04 -40.26
CA SER A 178 11.87 -0.80 -41.70
C SER A 178 11.79 -2.12 -42.47
N LYS A 179 12.64 -3.10 -42.12
CA LYS A 179 12.62 -4.45 -42.71
C LYS A 179 11.27 -5.15 -42.54
N LEU A 180 10.64 -5.01 -41.38
CA LEU A 180 9.31 -5.56 -41.12
C LEU A 180 8.25 -4.95 -42.05
N MET A 181 8.23 -3.62 -42.18
CA MET A 181 7.30 -2.92 -43.07
C MET A 181 7.53 -3.30 -44.53
N HIS A 182 8.80 -3.41 -44.95
CA HIS A 182 9.15 -3.91 -46.27
C HIS A 182 8.58 -5.31 -46.53
N HIS A 183 8.70 -6.22 -45.57
CA HIS A 183 8.14 -7.56 -45.69
C HIS A 183 6.61 -7.53 -45.84
N TYR A 184 5.90 -6.80 -44.99
CA TYR A 184 4.44 -6.69 -45.07
C TYR A 184 3.93 -6.02 -46.34
N ILE A 185 4.62 -4.98 -46.82
CA ILE A 185 4.26 -4.34 -48.10
C ILE A 185 4.46 -5.35 -49.24
N GLN A 186 5.58 -6.08 -49.28
CA GLN A 186 5.81 -7.07 -50.33
C GLN A 186 4.78 -8.20 -50.29
N GLU A 187 4.43 -8.71 -49.10
CA GLU A 187 3.42 -9.76 -48.93
C GLU A 187 2.02 -9.27 -49.33
N ALA A 188 1.65 -8.05 -48.92
CA ALA A 188 0.37 -7.44 -49.30
C ALA A 188 0.26 -7.21 -50.81
N PHE A 189 1.34 -6.79 -51.47
CA PHE A 189 1.36 -6.62 -52.93
C PHE A 189 1.58 -7.93 -53.69
N ALA A 190 1.95 -9.03 -53.04
CA ALA A 190 2.01 -10.34 -53.67
C ALA A 190 0.62 -11.00 -53.75
N ASP A 191 -0.31 -10.63 -52.87
CA ASP A 191 -1.69 -11.12 -52.89
C ASP A 191 -2.44 -10.67 -54.17
N PRO A 192 -2.87 -11.61 -55.03
CA PRO A 192 -3.61 -11.28 -56.25
C PRO A 192 -4.90 -10.49 -55.98
N ALA A 193 -5.58 -10.75 -54.85
CA ALA A 193 -6.81 -10.04 -54.50
C ALA A 193 -6.53 -8.57 -54.17
N MET A 194 -5.45 -8.29 -53.44
CA MET A 194 -5.03 -6.93 -53.13
C MET A 194 -4.55 -6.20 -54.40
N LYS A 195 -3.75 -6.85 -55.25
CA LYS A 195 -3.34 -6.29 -56.56
C LYS A 195 -4.55 -5.89 -57.40
N ALA A 196 -5.53 -6.79 -57.52
CA ALA A 196 -6.76 -6.52 -58.28
C ALA A 196 -7.51 -5.31 -57.72
N ARG A 197 -7.70 -5.24 -56.40
CA ARG A 197 -8.33 -4.08 -55.74
C ARG A 197 -7.59 -2.77 -56.01
N ILE A 198 -6.26 -2.76 -55.87
CA ILE A 198 -5.45 -1.57 -56.15
C ILE A 198 -5.61 -1.15 -57.62
N VAL A 199 -5.58 -2.10 -58.55
CA VAL A 199 -5.74 -1.83 -59.98
C VAL A 199 -7.14 -1.31 -60.30
N ASP A 200 -8.19 -1.92 -59.75
CA ASP A 200 -9.58 -1.48 -59.94
C ASP A 200 -9.78 -0.04 -59.42
N GLU A 201 -9.27 0.27 -58.22
CA GLU A 201 -9.37 1.62 -57.64
C GLU A 201 -8.56 2.65 -58.43
N ALA A 202 -7.36 2.28 -58.88
CA ALA A 202 -6.52 3.14 -59.72
C ALA A 202 -7.17 3.37 -61.09
N GLU A 203 -7.77 2.34 -61.69
CA GLU A 203 -8.48 2.43 -62.97
C GLU A 203 -9.67 3.38 -62.84
N GLN A 204 -10.46 3.24 -61.78
CA GLN A 204 -11.59 4.12 -61.50
C GLN A 204 -11.14 5.57 -61.27
N ALA A 205 -10.10 5.79 -60.44
CA ALA A 205 -9.57 7.13 -60.17
C ALA A 205 -9.05 7.81 -61.43
N VAL A 206 -8.33 7.07 -62.29
CA VAL A 206 -7.84 7.58 -63.58
C VAL A 206 -9.03 7.94 -64.49
N MET A 207 -10.00 7.04 -64.65
CA MET A 207 -11.17 7.27 -65.51
C MET A 207 -12.04 8.43 -65.03
N GLU A 208 -12.18 8.60 -63.72
CA GLU A 208 -12.90 9.72 -63.12
C GLU A 208 -12.17 11.05 -63.34
N SER A 209 -10.84 11.08 -63.18
CA SER A 209 -10.03 12.30 -63.38
C SER A 209 -10.12 12.86 -64.81
N VAL A 210 -10.29 12.00 -65.81
CA VAL A 210 -10.41 12.39 -67.23
C VAL A 210 -11.87 12.49 -67.70
N LYS A 211 -12.85 12.22 -66.83
CA LYS A 211 -14.28 12.25 -67.19
C LYS A 211 -14.69 13.65 -67.64
N GLY A 212 -15.34 13.73 -68.80
CA GLY A 212 -15.77 15.01 -69.40
C GLY A 212 -14.68 15.78 -70.15
N ARG A 213 -13.42 15.33 -70.09
CA ARG A 213 -12.28 15.99 -70.76
C ARG A 213 -11.85 15.20 -72.00
N LYS A 214 -12.53 15.46 -73.12
CA LYS A 214 -12.39 14.69 -74.39
C LYS A 214 -10.94 14.63 -74.91
N VAL A 215 -10.17 15.71 -74.76
CA VAL A 215 -8.77 15.77 -75.20
C VAL A 215 -7.90 14.79 -74.42
N GLU A 216 -8.00 14.80 -73.09
CA GLU A 216 -7.22 13.95 -72.19
C GLU A 216 -7.59 12.46 -72.34
N GLN A 217 -8.89 12.16 -72.50
CA GLN A 217 -9.36 10.80 -72.78
C GLN A 217 -8.81 10.25 -74.09
N THR A 218 -8.77 11.08 -75.13
CA THR A 218 -8.24 10.69 -76.45
C THR A 218 -6.73 10.47 -76.39
N ALA A 219 -6.01 11.36 -75.70
CA ALA A 219 -4.57 11.23 -75.50
C ALA A 219 -4.21 9.96 -74.72
N LEU A 220 -4.94 9.64 -73.64
CA LEU A 220 -4.74 8.43 -72.85
C LEU A 220 -4.96 7.16 -73.69
N LYS A 221 -6.05 7.11 -74.45
CA LYS A 221 -6.33 5.97 -75.35
C LYS A 221 -5.24 5.81 -76.40
N MET A 222 -4.80 6.91 -77.03
CA MET A 222 -3.73 6.86 -78.03
C MET A 222 -2.41 6.35 -77.44
N TYR A 223 -2.05 6.81 -76.24
CA TYR A 223 -0.87 6.33 -75.53
C TYR A 223 -0.93 4.82 -75.25
N LEU A 224 -2.07 4.34 -74.77
CA LEU A 224 -2.29 2.92 -74.48
C LEU A 224 -2.26 2.05 -75.75
N ILE A 225 -2.83 2.53 -76.85
CA ILE A 225 -2.76 1.89 -78.17
C ILE A 225 -1.32 1.79 -78.65
N MET A 226 -0.55 2.89 -78.58
CA MET A 226 0.86 2.93 -78.98
C MET A 226 1.73 1.99 -78.13
N ARG A 227 1.35 1.77 -76.86
CA ARG A 227 2.00 0.81 -75.95
C ARG A 227 1.51 -0.63 -76.12
N GLY A 228 0.43 -0.86 -76.89
CA GLY A 228 -0.19 -2.17 -77.07
C GLY A 228 -0.78 -2.76 -75.78
N LYS A 229 -1.23 -1.92 -74.84
CA LYS A 229 -1.77 -2.37 -73.53
C LYS A 229 -3.11 -1.72 -73.23
N THR A 230 -3.97 -2.42 -72.48
CA THR A 230 -5.14 -1.80 -71.86
C THR A 230 -4.75 -0.96 -70.63
N LEU A 231 -5.62 -0.06 -70.19
CA LEU A 231 -5.37 0.72 -68.96
C LEU A 231 -5.14 -0.22 -67.77
N ARG A 232 -5.98 -1.25 -67.63
CA ARG A 232 -5.87 -2.28 -66.60
C ARG A 232 -4.52 -3.01 -66.64
N GLU A 233 -4.07 -3.47 -67.81
CA GLU A 233 -2.76 -4.12 -67.96
C GLU A 233 -1.59 -3.19 -67.65
N PHE A 234 -1.68 -1.92 -68.06
CA PHE A 234 -0.67 -0.92 -67.73
C PHE A 234 -0.59 -0.67 -66.22
N LEU A 235 -1.74 -0.53 -65.56
CA LEU A 235 -1.83 -0.35 -64.10
C LEU A 235 -1.36 -1.60 -63.35
N MET A 236 -1.65 -2.80 -63.85
CA MET A 236 -1.18 -4.05 -63.26
C MET A 236 0.36 -4.14 -63.31
N ASP A 237 0.96 -3.88 -64.47
CA ASP A 237 2.43 -3.78 -64.64
C ASP A 237 3.07 -2.75 -63.69
N ALA A 238 2.40 -1.62 -63.48
CA ALA A 238 2.88 -0.55 -62.61
C ALA A 238 2.82 -0.99 -61.13
N THR A 239 1.72 -1.62 -60.72
CA THR A 239 1.51 -2.16 -59.38
C THR A 239 2.52 -3.24 -59.03
N GLU A 240 2.95 -4.07 -59.98
CA GLU A 240 3.98 -5.10 -59.72
C GLU A 240 5.37 -4.54 -59.45
N LYS A 241 5.69 -3.39 -60.05
CA LYS A 241 7.01 -2.74 -59.89
C LYS A 241 7.05 -1.78 -58.70
N LEU A 242 5.88 -1.44 -58.14
CA LEU A 242 5.73 -0.46 -57.08
C LEU A 242 6.37 -0.88 -55.74
N PRO A 243 6.20 -2.14 -55.26
CA PRO A 243 6.76 -2.57 -53.98
C PRO A 243 8.29 -2.46 -53.94
N ALA A 244 8.97 -2.82 -55.03
CA ALA A 244 10.43 -2.73 -55.11
C ALA A 244 10.95 -1.29 -55.09
N LYS A 245 10.16 -0.33 -55.59
CA LYS A 245 10.48 1.11 -55.52
C LYS A 245 10.22 1.67 -54.13
N MET A 246 9.06 1.33 -53.55
CA MET A 246 8.74 1.68 -52.16
C MET A 246 9.75 1.07 -51.19
N ALA A 247 10.25 -0.13 -51.48
CA ALA A 247 11.17 -0.83 -50.60
C ALA A 247 12.59 -0.24 -50.53
N ARG A 248 12.88 0.74 -51.39
CA ARG A 248 14.13 1.50 -51.35
C ARG A 248 13.96 2.84 -50.63
N ALA A 249 12.72 3.22 -50.29
CA ALA A 249 12.41 4.47 -49.63
C ALA A 249 12.21 4.23 -48.12
N THR A 250 13.26 4.46 -47.33
CA THR A 250 13.20 4.36 -45.86
C THR A 250 12.70 5.65 -45.20
N GLU A 251 12.84 6.79 -45.88
CA GLU A 251 12.47 8.12 -45.38
C GLU A 251 11.05 8.21 -44.80
N PRO A 252 10.00 7.63 -45.43
CA PRO A 252 8.65 7.71 -44.88
C PRO A 252 8.50 6.97 -43.54
N ILE A 253 9.26 5.88 -43.35
CA ILE A 253 9.22 5.08 -42.13
C ILE A 253 9.90 5.85 -41.00
N ASP A 254 11.06 6.45 -41.27
CA ASP A 254 11.76 7.28 -40.29
C ASP A 254 10.94 8.50 -39.84
N GLU A 255 10.25 9.16 -40.77
CA GLU A 255 9.36 10.28 -40.46
C GLU A 255 8.17 9.85 -39.59
N LEU A 256 7.57 8.70 -39.90
CA LEU A 256 6.50 8.12 -39.07
C LEU A 256 6.98 7.78 -37.65
N LEU A 257 8.16 7.17 -37.52
CA LEU A 257 8.73 6.84 -36.21
C LEU A 257 9.05 8.09 -35.38
N ASN A 258 9.53 9.17 -36.02
CA ASN A 258 9.75 10.46 -35.37
C ASN A 258 8.45 11.12 -34.88
N THR A 259 7.33 10.84 -35.54
CA THR A 259 6.02 11.43 -35.21
C THR A 259 5.41 10.84 -33.95
N ILE A 260 5.70 9.57 -33.62
CA ILE A 260 5.09 8.86 -32.47
C ILE A 260 5.41 9.56 -31.13
N PRO A 261 6.68 9.82 -30.76
CA PRO A 261 6.98 10.49 -29.50
C PRO A 261 6.45 11.92 -29.45
N ALA A 262 6.45 12.62 -30.59
CA ALA A 262 5.92 13.98 -30.69
C ALA A 262 4.41 14.01 -30.41
N ARG A 263 3.66 13.05 -30.96
CA ARG A 263 2.22 12.93 -30.73
C ARG A 263 1.90 12.51 -29.30
N MET A 264 2.67 11.59 -28.71
CA MET A 264 2.54 11.23 -27.29
C MET A 264 2.76 12.42 -26.35
N ARG A 265 3.68 13.32 -26.67
CA ARG A 265 3.88 14.57 -25.90
C ARG A 265 2.71 15.53 -26.05
N LYS A 266 2.18 15.68 -27.27
CA LYS A 266 1.02 16.53 -27.54
C LYS A 266 -0.23 16.01 -26.82
N ASP A 267 -0.44 14.70 -26.86
CA ASP A 267 -1.61 14.03 -26.29
C ASP A 267 -1.32 13.50 -24.86
N ARG A 268 -0.41 14.16 -24.12
CA ARG A 268 0.03 13.77 -22.76
C ARG A 268 -1.15 13.51 -21.81
N ALA A 269 -2.21 14.31 -21.90
CA ALA A 269 -3.40 14.15 -21.08
C ALA A 269 -4.10 12.79 -21.30
N GLN A 270 -4.09 12.27 -22.53
CA GLN A 270 -4.66 10.94 -22.81
C GLN A 270 -3.82 9.83 -22.18
N LEU A 271 -2.49 9.96 -22.19
CA LEU A 271 -1.59 9.02 -21.50
C LEU A 271 -1.82 9.03 -19.99
N GLN A 272 -2.00 10.21 -19.41
CA GLN A 272 -2.33 10.35 -18.00
C GLN A 272 -3.66 9.66 -17.67
N ASN A 273 -4.70 9.86 -18.49
CA ASN A 273 -5.98 9.19 -18.32
C ASN A 273 -5.86 7.67 -18.44
N LEU A 274 -4.99 7.17 -19.32
CA LEU A 274 -4.68 5.74 -19.42
C LEU A 274 -4.04 5.22 -18.12
N PHE A 275 -3.03 5.93 -17.59
CA PHE A 275 -2.42 5.57 -16.30
C PHE A 275 -3.45 5.57 -15.17
N LEU A 276 -4.32 6.57 -15.11
CA LEU A 276 -5.41 6.64 -14.14
C LEU A 276 -6.38 5.46 -14.29
N MET A 277 -6.76 5.10 -15.51
CA MET A 277 -7.62 3.95 -15.78
C MET A 277 -6.97 2.64 -15.32
N VAL A 278 -5.68 2.45 -15.60
CA VAL A 278 -4.93 1.26 -15.16
C VAL A 278 -4.85 1.21 -13.63
N ILE A 279 -4.49 2.32 -12.99
CA ILE A 279 -4.41 2.39 -11.52
C ILE A 279 -5.79 2.13 -10.90
N ASN A 280 -6.86 2.72 -11.43
CA ASN A 280 -8.21 2.48 -10.96
C ASN A 280 -8.56 0.98 -11.05
N GLY A 281 -8.32 0.38 -12.22
CA GLY A 281 -8.58 -1.05 -12.43
C GLY A 281 -7.75 -1.98 -11.54
N ILE A 282 -6.54 -1.58 -11.16
CA ILE A 282 -5.70 -2.34 -10.21
C ILE A 282 -6.24 -2.16 -8.79
N VAL A 283 -6.39 -0.92 -8.35
CA VAL A 283 -6.76 -0.58 -6.97
C VAL A 283 -8.14 -1.11 -6.61
N ASP A 284 -9.11 -1.03 -7.52
CA ASP A 284 -10.47 -1.53 -7.29
C ASP A 284 -10.52 -3.07 -7.16
N LYS A 285 -9.50 -3.79 -7.66
CA LYS A 285 -9.38 -5.25 -7.53
C LYS A 285 -8.57 -5.69 -6.31
N ILE A 286 -7.88 -4.77 -5.63
CA ILE A 286 -7.09 -5.10 -4.44
C ILE A 286 -8.03 -5.18 -3.24
N GLU A 287 -8.33 -6.39 -2.78
CA GLU A 287 -9.04 -6.65 -1.54
C GLU A 287 -8.10 -6.45 -0.33
N VAL A 288 -7.84 -5.20 0.06
CA VAL A 288 -6.94 -4.83 1.16
C VAL A 288 -7.31 -5.58 2.44
N GLN A 289 -8.61 -5.67 2.75
CA GLN A 289 -9.11 -6.39 3.91
C GLN A 289 -8.63 -7.85 3.94
N LYS A 290 -8.78 -8.56 2.83
CA LYS A 290 -8.42 -9.97 2.70
C LYS A 290 -6.92 -10.19 2.76
N ILE A 291 -6.13 -9.28 2.19
CA ILE A 291 -4.66 -9.31 2.29
C ILE A 291 -4.24 -9.20 3.75
N ILE A 292 -4.79 -8.23 4.50
CA ILE A 292 -4.44 -8.02 5.91
C ILE A 292 -4.92 -9.19 6.77
N GLU A 293 -6.15 -9.65 6.58
CA GLU A 293 -6.72 -10.78 7.32
C GLU A 293 -5.89 -12.06 7.10
N THR A 294 -5.57 -12.38 5.84
CA THR A 294 -4.72 -13.53 5.50
C THR A 294 -3.32 -13.38 6.11
N ASN A 295 -2.75 -12.18 6.06
CA ASN A 295 -1.41 -11.93 6.60
C ASN A 295 -1.38 -12.06 8.13
N ILE A 296 -2.36 -11.50 8.86
CA ILE A 296 -2.45 -11.64 10.32
C ILE A 296 -2.73 -13.08 10.71
N ASN A 297 -3.59 -13.78 9.97
CA ASN A 297 -3.91 -15.18 10.23
C ASN A 297 -2.70 -16.09 9.99
N SER A 298 -1.81 -15.73 9.06
CA SER A 298 -0.55 -16.45 8.82
C SER A 298 0.49 -16.31 9.95
N TYR A 299 0.35 -15.32 10.83
CA TYR A 299 1.28 -15.12 11.94
C TYR A 299 1.11 -16.21 12.99
N ASP A 300 2.22 -16.69 13.55
CA ASP A 300 2.17 -17.51 14.74
C ASP A 300 1.68 -16.69 15.94
N GLU A 301 1.13 -17.37 16.95
CA GLU A 301 0.63 -16.74 18.18
C GLU A 301 1.69 -15.83 18.84
N GLY A 302 2.97 -16.18 18.70
CA GLY A 302 4.09 -15.41 19.25
C GLY A 302 4.35 -14.09 18.54
N LYS A 303 4.25 -14.04 17.20
CA LYS A 303 4.47 -12.80 16.44
C LYS A 303 3.35 -11.79 16.63
N LEU A 304 2.08 -12.23 16.68
CA LEU A 304 0.95 -11.33 16.95
C LEU A 304 1.05 -10.74 18.36
N GLU A 305 1.43 -11.57 19.36
CA GLU A 305 1.73 -11.09 20.71
C GLU A 305 2.82 -10.01 20.67
N ALA A 306 3.93 -10.25 19.96
CA ALA A 306 5.04 -9.30 19.91
C ALA A 306 4.63 -7.94 19.34
N ILE A 307 3.77 -7.92 18.31
CA ILE A 307 3.23 -6.69 17.72
C ILE A 307 2.36 -5.94 18.74
N ILE A 308 1.38 -6.63 19.33
CA ILE A 308 0.42 -6.00 20.26
C ILE A 308 1.13 -5.57 21.55
N ARG A 309 2.00 -6.42 22.09
CA ARG A 309 2.79 -6.11 23.28
C ARG A 309 3.74 -4.95 23.00
N GLY A 310 4.38 -4.90 21.83
CA GLY A 310 5.25 -3.79 21.45
C GLY A 310 4.52 -2.44 21.49
N ALA A 311 3.27 -2.40 21.04
CA ALA A 311 2.46 -1.18 21.06
C ALA A 311 1.93 -0.81 22.47
N SER A 312 1.70 -1.78 23.36
CA SER A 312 1.00 -1.56 24.64
C SER A 312 1.84 -1.73 25.90
N ASP A 313 3.08 -2.22 25.83
CA ASP A 313 3.89 -2.61 27.01
C ASP A 313 4.06 -1.47 28.02
N THR A 314 4.30 -0.24 27.56
CA THR A 314 4.46 0.93 28.43
C THR A 314 3.18 1.25 29.20
N GLN A 315 2.03 1.27 28.53
CA GLN A 315 0.74 1.55 29.16
C GLN A 315 0.36 0.47 30.18
N LEU A 316 0.59 -0.81 29.83
CA LEU A 316 0.33 -1.92 30.74
C LEU A 316 1.23 -1.88 31.97
N ARG A 317 2.52 -1.53 31.80
CA ARG A 317 3.42 -1.31 32.95
C ARG A 317 2.91 -0.20 33.87
N TYR A 318 2.39 0.90 33.34
CA TYR A 318 1.78 1.94 34.17
C TYR A 318 0.63 1.39 35.02
N ILE A 319 -0.32 0.68 34.41
CA ILE A 319 -1.43 0.09 35.16
C ILE A 319 -0.88 -0.87 36.22
N LYS A 320 0.10 -1.72 35.88
CA LYS A 320 0.73 -2.69 36.80
C LYS A 320 1.25 -2.03 38.07
N TYR A 321 2.07 -0.99 37.92
CA TYR A 321 2.68 -0.33 39.07
C TYR A 321 1.74 0.67 39.76
N LEU A 322 0.78 1.24 39.04
CA LEU A 322 -0.25 2.10 39.63
C LEU A 322 -1.15 1.29 40.57
N GLY A 323 -1.43 0.03 40.24
CA GLY A 323 -2.11 -0.91 41.14
C GLY A 323 -1.45 -1.02 42.51
N ALA A 324 -0.12 -0.85 42.60
CA ALA A 324 0.59 -0.81 43.88
C ALA A 324 0.24 0.43 44.72
N VAL A 325 0.21 1.60 44.08
CA VAL A 325 -0.14 2.88 44.71
C VAL A 325 -1.61 2.90 45.13
N ILE A 326 -2.50 2.45 44.24
CA ILE A 326 -3.94 2.37 44.52
C ILE A 326 -4.19 1.35 45.64
N GLY A 327 -3.53 0.18 45.60
CA GLY A 327 -3.64 -0.82 46.66
C GLY A 327 -3.16 -0.29 48.01
N PHE A 328 -2.06 0.48 48.03
CA PHE A 328 -1.58 1.14 49.24
C PHE A 328 -2.62 2.16 49.76
N GLY A 329 -3.18 2.98 48.87
CA GLY A 329 -4.29 3.89 49.18
C GLY A 329 -5.53 3.17 49.72
N GLY A 330 -5.91 2.05 49.10
CA GLY A 330 -7.02 1.20 49.53
C GLY A 330 -6.78 0.55 50.89
N GLY A 331 -5.52 0.36 51.28
CA GLY A 331 -5.17 -0.11 52.63
C GLY A 331 -5.66 0.84 53.72
N PHE A 332 -5.72 2.16 53.47
CA PHE A 332 -6.29 3.12 54.43
C PHE A 332 -7.79 2.86 54.64
N VAL A 333 -8.51 2.52 53.57
CA VAL A 333 -9.92 2.15 53.62
C VAL A 333 -10.13 0.88 54.43
N ILE A 334 -9.27 -0.12 54.25
CA ILE A 334 -9.32 -1.37 55.03
C ILE A 334 -9.00 -1.12 56.51
N TRP A 335 -8.04 -0.24 56.79
CA TRP A 335 -7.60 0.08 58.14
C TRP A 335 -8.65 0.85 58.94
N GLN A 336 -9.27 1.89 58.37
CA GLN A 336 -10.33 2.67 59.03
C GLN A 336 -11.44 3.03 58.02
N PRO A 337 -12.47 2.18 57.85
CA PRO A 337 -13.47 2.32 56.80
C PRO A 337 -14.28 3.62 56.87
N VAL A 338 -14.77 3.99 58.06
CA VAL A 338 -15.67 5.15 58.24
C VAL A 338 -14.95 6.46 57.94
N LEU A 339 -13.76 6.65 58.51
CA LEU A 339 -12.99 7.88 58.32
C LEU A 339 -12.46 7.98 56.87
N SER A 340 -12.01 6.85 56.31
CA SER A 340 -11.53 6.83 54.93
C SER A 340 -12.64 7.13 53.93
N LEU A 341 -13.86 6.65 54.16
CA LEU A 341 -15.02 6.98 53.31
C LEU A 341 -15.31 8.49 53.36
N ALA A 342 -15.30 9.09 54.55
CA ALA A 342 -15.47 10.54 54.71
C ALA A 342 -14.40 11.32 53.95
N VAL A 343 -13.12 10.98 54.14
CA VAL A 343 -11.99 11.62 53.45
C VAL A 343 -12.10 11.47 51.94
N LEU A 344 -12.45 10.29 51.43
CA LEU A 344 -12.60 10.04 50.00
C LEU A 344 -13.78 10.82 49.40
N ILE A 345 -14.91 10.90 50.12
CA ILE A 345 -16.07 11.70 49.68
C ILE A 345 -15.69 13.19 49.63
N THR A 346 -14.99 13.70 50.66
CA THR A 346 -14.55 15.10 50.67
C THR A 346 -13.52 15.37 49.58
N ALA A 347 -12.53 14.50 49.39
CA ALA A 347 -11.54 14.64 48.33
C ALA A 347 -12.19 14.56 46.94
N GLY A 348 -13.14 13.65 46.74
CA GLY A 348 -13.91 13.53 45.50
C GLY A 348 -14.74 14.78 45.20
N LEU A 349 -15.41 15.33 46.22
CA LEU A 349 -16.12 16.61 46.12
C LEU A 349 -15.18 17.76 45.77
N LEU A 350 -14.01 17.83 46.41
CA LEU A 350 -13.00 18.86 46.12
C LEU A 350 -12.47 18.75 44.69
N ILE A 351 -12.17 17.55 44.21
CA ILE A 351 -11.73 17.32 42.83
C ILE A 351 -12.84 17.70 41.85
N TRP A 352 -14.08 17.26 42.10
CA TRP A 352 -15.22 17.61 41.26
C TRP A 352 -15.47 19.13 41.21
N LEU A 353 -15.32 19.80 42.35
CA LEU A 353 -15.51 21.24 42.46
C LEU A 353 -14.36 21.99 41.77
N ALA A 354 -13.12 21.53 41.91
CA ALA A 354 -11.96 22.06 41.20
C ALA A 354 -12.08 21.86 39.68
N ASP A 355 -12.50 20.68 39.23
CA ASP A 355 -12.72 20.37 37.81
C ASP A 355 -13.85 21.22 37.23
N ARG A 356 -14.93 21.44 37.97
CA ARG A 356 -16.03 22.32 37.54
C ARG A 356 -15.64 23.79 37.48
N ILE A 357 -14.73 24.23 38.35
CA ILE A 357 -14.18 25.60 38.34
C ILE A 357 -13.16 25.79 37.22
N LEU A 358 -12.30 24.79 36.96
CA LEU A 358 -11.25 24.85 35.94
C LEU A 358 -11.74 24.51 34.53
N GLY A 359 -12.74 23.64 34.42
CA GLY A 359 -13.39 23.23 33.16
C GLY A 359 -14.58 24.11 32.76
N GLY A 360 -14.80 25.22 33.47
CA GLY A 360 -15.83 26.21 33.15
C GLY A 360 -15.40 27.16 32.02
N THR A 361 -15.19 26.64 30.81
CA THR A 361 -15.33 27.34 29.51
C THR A 361 -15.79 26.36 28.45
#